data_AF-A0A815U2C0-F1
#
_entry.id   AF-A0A815U2C0-F1
#
_cell.length_a   1.000
_cell.length_b   1.000
_cell.length_c   1.000
_cell.angle_alpha   90.00
_cell.angle_beta   90.00
_cell.angle_gamma   90.00
#
_symmetry.space_group_name_H-M   'P 1'
#
loop_
_entity.id
_entity.type
_entity.pdbx_description
1 polymer ?
#
loop_
_entity_poly.entity_id
_entity_poly.type
_entity_poly.pdbx_seq_one_letter_code
_entity_poly.pdbx_strand_id
1 'polypeptide(L)'
;MEGKFRFQLLQDYVESNKCNYVFVAEDATSSISRIDYDATLNSFIGFSAPLVNGVPQSNFFQTENFEQLELWFNDIDKAKFINLYMLKSLTLSAPPFILSAYGSNNKAKAIEILRRWLFIHDQCLIQGVHVIGFSSDADARYLRAMRLCSRFFATLPNFNIFKHNAPYHV
;
A
#
# COMPACT_ATOMS: atom_id res chain seq x y z
N MET A 1 -10.21 -6.42 -8.85
CA MET A 1 -9.42 -5.64 -9.81
C MET A 1 -8.09 -5.32 -9.17
N GLU A 2 -6.98 -5.59 -9.86
CA GLU A 2 -5.63 -5.40 -9.35
C GLU A 2 -5.37 -3.91 -9.01
N GLY A 3 -4.69 -3.67 -7.89
CA GLY A 3 -4.31 -2.34 -7.40
C GLY A 3 -5.46 -1.45 -6.94
N LYS A 4 -6.71 -1.84 -7.15
CA LYS A 4 -7.86 -1.03 -6.77
C LYS A 4 -8.11 -1.13 -5.27
N PHE A 5 -8.07 0.01 -4.60
CA PHE A 5 -8.47 0.12 -3.20
C PHE A 5 -9.99 0.07 -3.06
N ARG A 6 -10.47 -0.81 -2.16
CA ARG A 6 -11.89 -1.15 -1.99
C ARG A 6 -12.55 -0.39 -0.85
N PHE A 7 -12.43 0.94 -0.83
CA PHE A 7 -12.92 1.77 0.28
C PHE A 7 -14.43 1.70 0.49
N GLN A 8 -15.23 1.56 -0.57
CA GLN A 8 -16.69 1.40 -0.42
C GLN A 8 -17.04 0.11 0.33
N LEU A 9 -16.40 -1.01 -0.04
CA LEU A 9 -16.61 -2.29 0.64
C LEU A 9 -16.04 -2.30 2.06
N LEU A 10 -15.04 -1.47 2.33
CA LEU A 10 -14.52 -1.27 3.69
C LEU A 10 -15.58 -0.61 4.58
N GLN A 11 -16.37 0.33 4.07
CA GLN A 11 -17.47 0.95 4.80
C GLN A 11 -18.49 -0.10 5.25
N ASP A 12 -18.98 -0.92 4.33
CA ASP A 12 -19.91 -2.01 4.64
C ASP A 12 -19.33 -2.99 5.66
N TYR A 13 -18.02 -3.28 5.57
CA TYR A 13 -17.31 -4.12 6.51
C TYR A 13 -17.25 -3.50 7.93
N VAL A 14 -16.95 -2.21 8.08
CA VAL A 14 -16.89 -1.61 9.43
C VAL A 14 -18.27 -1.46 10.07
N GLU A 15 -19.30 -1.19 9.27
CA GLU A 15 -20.68 -1.08 9.72
C GLU A 15 -21.21 -2.42 10.23
N SER A 16 -20.98 -3.50 9.47
CA SER A 16 -21.36 -4.86 9.88
C SER A 16 -20.64 -5.33 11.15
N ASN A 17 -19.40 -4.88 11.36
CA ASN A 17 -18.62 -5.17 12.58
C ASN A 17 -18.83 -4.16 13.72
N LYS A 18 -19.67 -3.13 13.51
CA LYS A 18 -19.98 -2.05 14.46
C LYS A 18 -18.72 -1.39 15.04
N CYS A 19 -17.69 -1.23 14.21
CA CYS A 19 -16.41 -0.68 14.65
C CYS A 19 -15.70 0.05 13.50
N ASN A 20 -15.72 1.38 13.58
CA ASN A 20 -15.10 2.26 12.58
C ASN A 20 -13.61 2.46 12.81
N TYR A 21 -13.00 1.79 13.79
CA TYR A 21 -11.58 1.88 14.10
C TYR A 21 -10.83 0.67 13.56
N VAL A 22 -9.78 0.92 12.81
CA VAL A 22 -9.03 -0.11 12.10
C VAL A 22 -7.53 0.09 12.21
N PHE A 23 -6.79 -1.00 12.19
CA PHE A 23 -5.35 -1.03 12.03
C PHE A 23 -5.01 -1.53 10.63
N VAL A 24 -4.07 -0.89 9.93
CA VAL A 24 -3.67 -1.26 8.57
C VAL A 24 -2.36 -2.04 8.62
N ALA A 25 -2.32 -3.21 7.99
CA ALA A 25 -1.10 -3.99 7.80
C ALA A 25 -0.73 -4.03 6.32
N GLU A 26 0.53 -3.74 6.00
CA GLU A 26 1.12 -3.87 4.68
C GLU A 26 2.21 -4.93 4.68
N ASP A 27 2.13 -5.88 3.76
CA ASP A 27 3.15 -6.90 3.54
C ASP A 27 3.19 -7.31 2.05
N ALA A 28 4.33 -7.82 1.60
CA ALA A 28 4.53 -8.30 0.25
C ALA A 28 4.97 -9.76 0.22
N THR A 29 4.20 -10.60 -0.45
CA THR A 29 4.54 -12.02 -0.63
C THR A 29 5.06 -12.29 -2.03
N SER A 30 5.96 -13.26 -2.18
CA SER A 30 6.48 -13.68 -3.49
C SER A 30 5.37 -14.30 -4.35
N SER A 31 5.40 -14.04 -5.65
CA SER A 31 4.48 -14.63 -6.63
C SER A 31 5.23 -15.28 -7.78
N ILE A 32 4.62 -16.28 -8.40
CA ILE A 32 5.08 -16.78 -9.70
C ILE A 32 4.83 -15.70 -10.73
N SER A 33 5.89 -15.19 -11.35
CA SER A 33 5.80 -14.15 -12.38
C SER A 33 5.17 -14.71 -13.65
N ARG A 34 3.87 -14.45 -13.83
CA ARG A 34 3.10 -14.82 -15.01
C ARG A 34 2.29 -13.62 -15.48
N ILE A 35 2.24 -13.43 -16.80
CA ILE A 35 1.35 -12.44 -17.41
C ILE A 35 0.14 -13.21 -17.92
N ASP A 36 -1.04 -12.74 -17.57
CA ASP A 36 -2.31 -13.25 -18.07
C ASP A 36 -3.15 -12.09 -18.64
N TYR A 37 -4.01 -12.41 -19.61
CA TYR A 37 -4.92 -11.45 -20.21
C TYR A 37 -6.32 -11.60 -19.60
N ASP A 38 -6.88 -10.50 -19.11
CA ASP A 38 -8.26 -10.40 -18.66
C ASP A 38 -9.13 -9.85 -19.79
N ALA A 39 -9.89 -10.74 -20.42
CA ALA A 39 -10.80 -10.40 -21.51
C ALA A 39 -11.97 -9.50 -21.08
N THR A 40 -12.33 -9.50 -19.80
CA THR A 40 -13.43 -8.67 -19.28
C THR A 40 -13.02 -7.20 -19.24
N LEU A 41 -11.76 -6.95 -18.90
CA LEU A 41 -11.20 -5.61 -18.77
C LEU A 41 -10.39 -5.18 -20.00
N ASN A 42 -10.18 -6.07 -20.98
CA ASN A 42 -9.22 -5.87 -22.06
C ASN A 42 -7.86 -5.38 -21.52
N SER A 43 -7.35 -6.08 -20.50
CA SER A 43 -6.14 -5.67 -19.75
C SER A 43 -5.22 -6.85 -19.52
N PHE A 44 -3.91 -6.58 -19.48
CA PHE A 44 -2.92 -7.55 -19.01
C PHE A 44 -2.71 -7.41 -17.49
N ILE A 45 -2.57 -8.55 -16.82
CA ILE A 45 -2.36 -8.70 -15.38
C ILE A 45 -1.00 -9.37 -15.17
N GLY A 46 -0.28 -9.00 -14.10
CA GLY A 46 0.97 -9.65 -13.71
C GLY A 46 2.24 -8.87 -14.05
N PHE A 47 2.11 -7.68 -14.64
CA PHE A 47 3.18 -6.68 -14.64
C PHE A 47 3.24 -5.96 -13.30
N SER A 48 4.40 -5.39 -12.96
CA SER A 48 4.51 -4.48 -11.82
C SER A 48 3.74 -3.20 -12.14
N ALA A 49 2.70 -2.90 -11.36
CA ALA A 49 1.87 -1.73 -11.59
C ALA A 49 2.70 -0.43 -11.42
N PRO A 50 2.63 0.53 -12.34
CA PRO A 50 3.26 1.83 -12.15
C PRO A 50 2.61 2.55 -10.98
N LEU A 51 3.43 3.30 -10.24
CA LEU A 51 2.99 4.05 -9.07
C LEU A 51 2.87 5.54 -9.42
N VAL A 52 1.72 6.13 -9.12
CA VAL A 52 1.52 7.58 -9.14
C VAL A 52 1.32 8.05 -7.71
N ASN A 53 2.26 8.86 -7.22
CA ASN A 53 2.32 9.25 -5.80
C ASN A 53 2.26 8.06 -4.85
N GLY A 54 2.92 6.96 -5.22
CA GLY A 54 2.95 5.73 -4.44
C GLY A 54 1.72 4.85 -4.58
N VAL A 55 0.63 5.33 -5.16
CA VAL A 55 -0.59 4.54 -5.38
C VAL A 55 -0.46 3.78 -6.72
N PRO A 56 -0.72 2.46 -6.76
CA PRO A 56 -0.75 1.70 -8.02
C PRO A 56 -1.83 2.24 -8.96
N GLN A 57 -1.51 2.36 -10.24
CA GLN A 57 -2.50 2.66 -11.27
C GLN A 57 -3.25 1.39 -11.67
N SER A 58 -4.52 1.30 -11.30
CA SER A 58 -5.40 0.21 -11.75
C SER A 58 -5.63 0.27 -13.26
N ASN A 59 -5.72 -0.89 -13.90
CA ASN A 59 -6.00 -1.05 -15.33
C ASN A 59 -5.03 -0.31 -16.26
N PHE A 60 -3.77 -0.11 -15.84
CA PHE A 60 -2.79 0.59 -16.65
C PHE A 60 -2.47 -0.13 -17.97
N PHE A 61 -2.45 -1.46 -17.96
CA PHE A 61 -2.06 -2.29 -19.11
C PHE A 61 -3.24 -2.60 -20.04
N GLN A 62 -4.02 -1.59 -20.40
CA GLN A 62 -5.10 -1.64 -21.39
C GLN A 62 -4.62 -0.96 -22.69
N THR A 63 -4.63 -1.68 -23.80
CA THR A 63 -4.24 -1.13 -25.11
C THR A 63 -4.92 -1.89 -26.24
N GLU A 64 -5.21 -1.17 -27.34
CA GLU A 64 -5.58 -1.75 -28.63
C GLU A 64 -4.41 -1.68 -29.64
N ASN A 65 -3.27 -1.10 -29.25
CA ASN A 65 -2.08 -0.95 -30.07
C ASN A 65 -1.05 -2.06 -29.76
N PHE A 66 -0.66 -2.81 -30.79
CA PHE A 66 0.36 -3.87 -30.72
C PHE A 66 1.75 -3.36 -30.35
N GLU A 67 2.18 -2.20 -30.84
CA GLU A 67 3.47 -1.61 -30.49
C GLU A 67 3.55 -1.30 -28.99
N GLN A 68 2.44 -0.80 -28.42
CA GLN A 68 2.34 -0.54 -26.99
C GLN A 68 2.42 -1.83 -26.16
N LEU A 69 1.82 -2.91 -26.68
CA LEU A 69 1.91 -4.24 -26.07
C LEU A 69 3.35 -4.76 -26.09
N GLU A 70 4.04 -4.66 -27.23
CA GLU A 70 5.44 -5.06 -27.38
C GLU A 70 6.35 -4.30 -26.41
N LEU A 71 6.16 -2.97 -26.30
CA LEU A 71 6.88 -2.14 -25.33
C LEU A 71 6.71 -2.66 -23.89
N TRP A 72 5.49 -3.02 -23.49
CA TRP A 72 5.27 -3.54 -22.12
C TRP A 72 5.98 -4.87 -21.87
N PHE A 73 5.95 -5.79 -22.83
CA PHE A 73 6.59 -7.09 -22.68
C PHE A 73 8.13 -7.01 -22.66
N ASN A 74 8.70 -5.97 -23.28
CA ASN A 74 10.14 -5.76 -23.34
C ASN A 74 10.67 -4.93 -22.15
N ASP A 75 9.95 -3.88 -21.75
CA ASP A 75 10.50 -2.85 -20.87
C ASP A 75 9.91 -2.84 -19.44
N ILE A 76 8.77 -3.50 -19.23
CA ILE A 76 8.11 -3.50 -17.91
C ILE A 76 8.41 -4.77 -17.15
N ASP A 77 8.90 -4.59 -15.92
CA ASP A 77 9.15 -5.69 -14.99
C ASP A 77 7.86 -6.49 -14.75
N LYS A 78 7.93 -7.81 -14.92
CA LYS A 78 6.91 -8.72 -14.39
C LYS A 78 6.89 -8.62 -12.87
N ALA A 79 5.70 -8.69 -12.27
CA ALA A 79 5.54 -8.71 -10.83
C ALA A 79 6.20 -9.97 -10.24
N LYS A 80 7.08 -9.76 -9.27
CA LYS A 80 7.71 -10.84 -8.48
C LYS A 80 7.11 -10.97 -7.09
N PHE A 81 6.40 -9.93 -6.67
CA PHE A 81 5.74 -9.84 -5.39
C PHE A 81 4.32 -9.33 -5.57
N ILE A 82 3.43 -9.74 -4.69
CA ILE A 82 2.10 -9.13 -4.53
C ILE A 82 2.15 -8.35 -3.22
N ASN A 83 2.05 -7.02 -3.32
CA ASN A 83 1.93 -6.16 -2.16
C ASN A 83 0.45 -6.10 -1.73
N LEU A 84 0.19 -6.34 -0.45
CA LEU A 84 -1.14 -6.50 0.14
C LEU A 84 -1.36 -5.46 1.23
N TYR A 85 -2.55 -4.88 1.25
CA TYR A 85 -3.04 -4.05 2.36
C TYR A 85 -4.21 -4.75 2.99
N MET A 86 -4.08 -5.06 4.27
CA MET A 86 -5.15 -5.61 5.08
C MET A 86 -5.53 -4.63 6.17
N LEU A 87 -6.83 -4.58 6.49
CA LEU A 87 -7.34 -3.85 7.62
C LEU A 87 -7.90 -4.84 8.62
N LYS A 88 -7.59 -4.61 9.89
CA LYS A 88 -8.15 -5.36 10.99
C LYS A 88 -8.96 -4.38 11.84
N SER A 89 -10.26 -4.63 11.93
CA SER A 89 -11.10 -3.99 12.94
C SER A 89 -10.60 -4.34 14.34
N LEU A 90 -10.70 -3.38 15.26
CA LEU A 90 -10.38 -3.60 16.68
C LEU A 90 -11.33 -4.58 17.37
N THR A 91 -12.46 -4.93 16.74
CA THR A 91 -13.30 -6.04 17.18
C THR A 91 -12.53 -7.36 17.01
N LEU A 92 -12.28 -8.05 18.12
CA LEU A 92 -11.50 -9.30 18.17
C LEU A 92 -12.00 -10.34 17.16
N SER A 93 -13.32 -10.54 17.07
CA SER A 93 -13.96 -11.54 16.22
C SER A 93 -14.05 -11.18 14.73
N ALA A 94 -13.81 -9.91 14.35
CA ALA A 94 -13.95 -9.48 12.97
C ALA A 94 -12.83 -10.08 12.10
N PRO A 95 -13.11 -10.73 10.95
CA PRO A 95 -12.05 -11.22 10.08
C PRO A 95 -11.27 -10.04 9.47
N PRO A 96 -9.98 -10.18 9.12
CA PRO A 96 -9.27 -9.13 8.40
C PRO A 96 -9.91 -8.86 7.03
N PHE A 97 -9.88 -7.61 6.59
CA PHE A 97 -10.40 -7.16 5.30
C PHE A 97 -9.25 -6.78 4.37
N ILE A 98 -9.15 -7.42 3.20
CA ILE A 98 -8.16 -7.04 2.19
C ILE A 98 -8.64 -5.73 1.52
N LEU A 99 -7.89 -4.65 1.61
CA LEU A 99 -8.23 -3.39 0.98
C LEU A 99 -7.75 -3.29 -0.46
N SER A 100 -6.52 -3.72 -0.72
CA SER A 100 -5.92 -3.71 -2.05
C SER A 100 -4.81 -4.76 -2.15
N ALA A 101 -4.58 -5.22 -3.37
CA ALA A 101 -3.51 -6.14 -3.74
C ALA A 101 -2.99 -5.76 -5.12
N TYR A 102 -1.67 -5.63 -5.31
CA TYR A 102 -1.08 -5.38 -6.64
C TYR A 102 0.29 -6.00 -6.83
N GLY A 103 0.61 -6.32 -8.08
CA GLY A 103 1.91 -6.76 -8.53
C GLY A 103 2.97 -5.68 -8.35
N SER A 104 4.10 -6.07 -7.77
CA SER A 104 5.21 -5.19 -7.44
C SER A 104 6.53 -5.85 -7.81
N ASN A 105 7.49 -5.04 -8.23
CA ASN A 105 8.90 -5.39 -8.36
C ASN A 105 9.70 -5.09 -7.08
N ASN A 106 9.01 -4.68 -6.00
CA ASN A 106 9.59 -4.32 -4.71
C ASN A 106 10.63 -3.18 -4.80
N LYS A 107 10.48 -2.23 -5.74
CA LYS A 107 11.37 -1.06 -5.89
C LYS A 107 10.82 0.25 -5.32
N ALA A 108 9.61 0.25 -4.75
CA ALA A 108 8.98 1.45 -4.19
C ALA A 108 9.88 2.10 -3.13
N LYS A 109 10.07 3.41 -3.22
CA LYS A 109 10.87 4.22 -2.29
C LYS A 109 10.05 4.54 -1.04
N ALA A 110 10.75 4.85 0.06
CA ALA A 110 10.12 5.25 1.32
C ALA A 110 9.11 6.40 1.18
N ILE A 111 9.37 7.38 0.30
CA ILE A 111 8.43 8.49 0.05
C ILE A 111 7.16 8.04 -0.67
N GLU A 112 7.26 7.05 -1.55
CA GLU A 112 6.10 6.49 -2.27
C GLU A 112 5.24 5.66 -1.30
N ILE A 113 5.89 4.88 -0.43
CA ILE A 113 5.22 4.16 0.67
C ILE A 113 4.46 5.16 1.55
N LEU A 114 5.12 6.22 2.02
CA LEU A 114 4.50 7.24 2.87
C LEU A 114 3.29 7.91 2.19
N ARG A 115 3.44 8.33 0.93
CA ARG A 115 2.34 8.94 0.16
C ARG A 115 1.14 8.00 0.04
N ARG A 116 1.39 6.70 -0.12
CA ARG A 116 0.34 5.69 -0.17
C ARG A 116 -0.36 5.51 1.18
N TRP A 117 0.37 5.50 2.30
CA TRP A 117 -0.23 5.46 3.63
C TRP A 117 -1.12 6.68 3.89
N LEU A 118 -0.65 7.88 3.50
CA LEU A 118 -1.46 9.10 3.57
C LEU A 118 -2.72 9.00 2.70
N PHE A 119 -2.59 8.50 1.47
CA PHE A 119 -3.74 8.25 0.60
C PHE A 119 -4.76 7.29 1.26
N ILE A 120 -4.31 6.17 1.82
CA ILE A 120 -5.18 5.22 2.52
C ILE A 120 -5.86 5.89 3.72
N HIS A 121 -5.10 6.61 4.53
CA HIS A 121 -5.61 7.33 5.69
C HIS A 121 -6.72 8.32 5.30
N ASP A 122 -6.47 9.16 4.30
CA ASP A 122 -7.40 10.21 3.89
C ASP A 122 -8.68 9.62 3.26
N GLN A 123 -8.55 8.56 2.46
CA GLN A 123 -9.69 7.86 1.88
C GLN A 123 -10.52 7.14 2.95
N CYS A 124 -9.89 6.53 3.95
CA CYS A 124 -10.61 5.97 5.11
C CYS A 124 -11.37 7.06 5.87
N LEU A 125 -10.74 8.21 6.11
CA LEU A 125 -11.36 9.33 6.82
C LEU A 125 -12.61 9.85 6.10
N ILE A 126 -12.57 9.97 4.77
CA ILE A 126 -13.74 10.36 3.94
C ILE A 126 -14.91 9.40 4.13
N GLN A 127 -14.64 8.11 4.36
CA GLN A 127 -15.65 7.06 4.58
C GLN A 127 -16.07 6.92 6.05
N GLY A 128 -15.62 7.80 6.95
CA GLY A 128 -15.89 7.70 8.38
C GLY A 128 -15.15 6.55 9.08
N VAL A 129 -14.07 6.05 8.47
CA VAL A 129 -13.21 4.99 9.02
C VAL A 129 -11.94 5.60 9.60
N HIS A 130 -11.66 5.32 10.86
CA HIS A 130 -10.52 5.86 11.60
C HIS A 130 -9.37 4.85 11.64
N VAL A 131 -8.31 5.14 10.88
CA VAL A 131 -7.06 4.38 10.92
C VAL A 131 -6.26 4.79 12.15
N ILE A 132 -6.03 3.86 13.08
CA ILE A 132 -5.28 4.14 14.32
C ILE A 132 -3.77 3.93 14.18
N GLY A 133 -3.35 3.22 13.12
CA GLY A 133 -1.96 2.90 12.89
C GLY A 133 -1.73 2.04 11.67
N PHE A 134 -0.46 2.02 11.25
CA PHE A 134 0.07 1.17 10.19
C PHE A 134 1.11 0.22 10.78
N SER A 135 1.12 -1.03 10.34
CA SER A 135 2.21 -1.99 10.51
C SER A 135 2.72 -2.41 9.16
N SER A 136 4.02 -2.64 9.10
CA SER A 136 4.67 -3.23 7.93
C SER A 136 5.96 -3.92 8.35
N ASP A 137 6.60 -4.57 7.39
CA ASP A 137 7.88 -5.25 7.56
C ASP A 137 9.01 -4.29 7.93
N ALA A 138 10.06 -4.86 8.52
CA ALA A 138 11.25 -4.14 8.95
C ALA A 138 12.28 -3.89 7.82
N ASP A 139 11.86 -3.91 6.55
CA ASP A 139 12.72 -3.49 5.44
C ASP A 139 13.06 -1.99 5.59
N ALA A 140 14.29 -1.62 5.24
CA ALA A 140 14.82 -0.27 5.41
C ALA A 140 13.93 0.84 4.81
N ARG A 141 13.20 0.56 3.73
CA ARG A 141 12.30 1.53 3.07
C ARG A 141 11.04 1.77 3.89
N TYR A 142 10.46 0.73 4.48
CA TYR A 142 9.33 0.84 5.41
C TYR A 142 9.76 1.48 6.72
N LEU A 143 10.89 1.07 7.30
CA LEU A 143 11.45 1.71 8.51
C LEU A 143 11.71 3.20 8.29
N ARG A 144 12.21 3.58 7.11
CA ARG A 144 12.38 4.98 6.73
C ARG A 144 11.04 5.71 6.61
N ALA A 145 10.02 5.10 6.03
CA ALA A 145 8.67 5.68 5.96
C ALA A 145 8.06 5.87 7.35
N MET A 146 8.16 4.86 8.23
CA MET A 146 7.73 4.93 9.64
C MET A 146 8.44 6.04 10.39
N ARG A 147 9.77 6.14 10.26
CA ARG A 147 10.58 7.21 10.86
C ARG A 147 10.12 8.61 10.44
N LEU A 148 9.82 8.79 9.15
CA LEU A 148 9.32 10.06 8.63
C LEU A 148 7.92 10.37 9.16
N CYS A 149 7.04 9.37 9.23
CA CYS A 149 5.67 9.52 9.70
C CYS A 149 5.59 9.84 11.21
N SER A 150 6.37 9.14 12.03
CA SER A 150 6.40 9.32 13.49
C SER A 150 7.24 10.52 13.94
N ARG A 151 7.96 11.15 13.01
CA ARG A 151 9.00 12.16 13.28
C ARG A 151 10.14 11.65 14.19
N PHE A 152 10.19 10.35 14.48
CA PHE A 152 11.17 9.75 15.37
C PHE A 152 12.59 9.95 14.82
N PHE A 153 13.42 10.74 15.51
CA PHE A 153 14.74 11.18 15.03
C PHE A 153 14.75 11.84 13.64
N ALA A 154 13.61 12.28 13.10
CA ALA A 154 13.55 12.86 11.76
C ALA A 154 14.14 14.28 11.70
N THR A 155 13.99 15.04 12.78
CA THR A 155 14.43 16.44 12.90
C THR A 155 15.87 16.59 13.41
N LEU A 156 16.42 15.55 14.04
CA LEU A 156 17.76 15.56 14.62
C LEU A 156 18.48 14.23 14.31
N PRO A 157 19.17 14.12 13.16
CA PRO A 157 20.03 12.97 12.91
C PRO A 157 21.27 13.03 13.83
N ASN A 158 21.54 11.94 14.55
CA ASN A 158 22.78 11.73 15.33
C ASN A 158 23.05 12.73 16.47
N PHE A 159 22.03 13.17 17.21
CA PHE A 159 22.24 13.89 18.47
C PHE A 159 22.44 12.91 19.64
N ASN A 160 23.22 13.33 20.63
CA ASN A 160 23.41 12.54 21.85
C ASN A 160 22.19 12.71 22.76
N ILE A 161 21.35 11.68 22.82
CA ILE A 161 20.11 11.65 23.62
C ILE A 161 20.33 11.90 25.11
N PHE A 162 21.53 11.61 25.62
CA PHE A 162 21.89 11.80 27.03
C PHE A 162 22.35 13.23 27.34
N LYS A 163 22.51 14.09 26.32
CA LYS A 163 22.93 15.50 26.49
C LYS A 163 21.76 16.49 26.44
N HIS A 164 20.53 16.03 26.24
CA HIS A 164 19.35 16.89 26.21
C HIS A 164 18.27 16.38 27.18
N ASN A 165 17.76 17.28 28.03
CA ASN A 165 16.76 16.99 29.07
C ASN A 165 15.34 16.69 28.54
N ALA A 166 15.19 16.40 27.24
CA ALA A 166 13.90 16.18 26.62
C ALA A 166 14.01 15.28 25.38
N PRO A 167 14.27 13.96 25.51
CA PRO A 167 14.22 13.06 24.36
C PRO A 167 12.77 12.68 23.95
N TYR A 168 11.77 13.00 24.79
CA TYR A 168 10.42 12.43 24.70
C TYR A 168 9.27 13.44 24.80
N HIS A 169 9.53 14.74 24.76
CA HIS A 169 8.45 15.73 24.72
C HIS A 169 7.96 15.90 23.28
N VAL A 170 6.83 15.26 22.97
CA VAL A 170 5.89 15.63 21.91
C VAL A 170 5.06 16.80 22.41
#